data_AF-A0AAX6DHJ0-F1
#
_entry.id   AF-A0AAX6DHJ0-F1
#
_cell.length_a   1.000
_cell.length_b   1.000
_cell.length_c   1.000
_cell.angle_alpha   90.00
_cell.angle_beta   90.00
_cell.angle_gamma   90.00
#
_symmetry.space_group_name_H-M   'P 1'
#
loop_
_entity.id
_entity.type
_entity.pdbx_description
1 polymer ?
#
loop_
_entity_poly.entity_id
_entity_poly.type
_entity_poly.pdbx_seq_one_letter_code
_entity_poly.pdbx_strand_id
1 'polypeptide(L)'
;MPEAPKATSPSSSVPDEHRSVLDFIENVTANADAVQERVLLEILSQNACTEYLTRHGLVGRSAADANAYRRQVPLSPTRIQPDILRIANGDTSPILSGRPISEFLTSSGTSGGERKLMPSIDDELDRRTLFYKLMMPVINQFVPDLDKGKAMYLYFVKSESKTPGGLLARPVLTSYYKSRHFIERPYDAFNVYTSPTEAVLCVDSYQSMYAQLLCGLAQNSDVVRVGAVFASGFIRAIKFLEKHWPRLCRDIRTGRSTRRSPTSRCARRSGACCVPIRRWPTASSPSAGSSRGKGSFPGSGPTPSSSTSL
;
A
#
# COMPACT_ATOMS: atom_id res chain seq x y z
N MET A 1 31.14 4.32 13.64
CA MET A 1 30.01 3.40 13.82
C MET A 1 29.06 4.06 14.80
N PRO A 2 27.84 4.49 14.42
CA PRO A 2 26.89 5.01 15.39
C PRO A 2 26.34 3.83 16.21
N GLU A 3 26.32 3.98 17.53
CA GLU A 3 25.80 3.00 18.49
C GLU A 3 24.33 2.65 18.22
N ALA A 4 23.98 1.38 18.44
CA ALA A 4 22.61 0.90 18.42
C ALA A 4 21.79 1.59 19.53
N PRO A 5 20.53 2.01 19.29
CA PRO A 5 19.70 2.59 20.32
C PRO A 5 19.45 1.57 21.44
N LYS A 6 19.65 2.00 22.69
CA LYS A 6 19.34 1.20 23.88
C LYS A 6 17.83 0.90 23.94
N ALA A 7 17.51 -0.37 24.21
CA ALA A 7 16.14 -0.84 24.38
C ALA A 7 15.44 -0.10 25.52
N THR A 8 14.43 0.70 25.18
CA THR A 8 13.44 1.24 26.13
C THR A 8 12.57 0.10 26.68
N SER A 9 12.32 0.12 27.98
CA SER A 9 11.49 -0.85 28.72
C SER A 9 10.10 -1.03 28.10
N PRO A 10 9.55 -2.27 28.05
CA PRO A 10 8.26 -2.53 27.42
C PRO A 10 7.13 -2.07 28.34
N SER A 11 6.60 -0.87 28.12
CA SER A 11 5.39 -0.39 28.81
C SER A 11 4.18 -0.34 27.87
N SER A 12 3.88 -1.48 27.24
CA SER A 12 2.54 -1.89 26.86
C SER A 12 2.58 -3.41 26.68
N SER A 13 1.67 -4.14 27.31
CA SER A 13 1.58 -5.60 27.11
C SER A 13 1.33 -5.87 25.64
N VAL A 14 2.28 -6.52 24.96
CA VAL A 14 2.11 -6.96 23.58
C VAL A 14 0.84 -7.82 23.53
N PRO A 15 -0.16 -7.47 22.69
CA PRO A 15 -1.38 -8.27 22.58
C PRO A 15 -1.06 -9.74 22.28
N ASP A 16 -1.81 -10.69 22.84
CA ASP A 16 -1.54 -12.13 22.64
C ASP A 16 -1.51 -12.53 21.16
N GLU A 17 -2.34 -11.89 20.33
CA GLU A 17 -2.31 -12.05 18.87
C GLU A 17 -0.96 -11.66 18.27
N HIS A 18 -0.37 -10.53 18.71
CA HIS A 18 0.95 -10.11 18.24
C HIS A 18 2.03 -11.11 18.67
N ARG A 19 1.96 -11.66 19.88
CA ARG A 19 2.91 -12.69 20.32
C ARG A 19 2.88 -13.91 19.40
N SER A 20 1.70 -14.43 19.08
CA SER A 20 1.58 -15.57 18.16
C SER A 20 2.18 -15.31 16.77
N VAL A 21 2.06 -14.07 16.27
CA VAL A 21 2.64 -13.67 14.98
C VAL A 21 4.16 -13.58 15.06
N LEU A 22 4.70 -13.09 16.17
CA LEU A 22 6.15 -13.03 16.40
C LEU A 22 6.74 -14.43 16.55
N ASP A 23 6.08 -15.32 17.30
CA ASP A 23 6.48 -16.73 17.43
C ASP A 23 6.45 -17.44 16.07
N PHE A 24 5.48 -17.11 15.20
CA PHE A 24 5.45 -17.61 13.82
C PHE A 24 6.67 -17.15 13.02
N ILE A 25 7.07 -15.87 13.12
CA ILE A 25 8.25 -15.33 12.44
C ILE A 25 9.52 -16.04 12.93
N GLU A 26 9.70 -16.16 14.25
CA GLU A 26 10.84 -16.86 14.83
C GLU A 26 10.90 -18.32 14.39
N ASN A 27 9.77 -19.03 14.44
CA ASN A 27 9.71 -20.43 14.00
C ASN A 27 10.05 -20.60 12.51
N VAL A 28 9.49 -19.77 11.63
CA VAL A 28 9.74 -19.86 10.18
C VAL A 28 11.19 -19.51 9.85
N THR A 29 11.77 -18.52 10.52
CA THR A 29 13.15 -18.08 10.26
C THR A 29 14.19 -19.02 10.86
N ALA A 30 13.93 -19.60 12.04
CA ALA A 30 14.79 -20.62 12.64
C ALA A 30 14.79 -21.94 11.86
N ASN A 31 13.68 -22.27 11.19
CA ASN A 31 13.51 -23.52 10.43
C ASN A 31 13.44 -23.30 8.92
N ALA A 32 14.14 -22.27 8.41
CA ALA A 32 13.99 -21.80 7.03
C ALA A 32 14.20 -22.90 5.97
N ASP A 33 15.18 -23.79 6.16
CA ASP A 33 15.47 -24.89 5.22
C ASP A 33 14.30 -25.89 5.13
N ALA A 34 13.82 -26.37 6.27
CA ALA A 34 12.67 -27.28 6.35
C ALA A 34 11.39 -26.64 5.80
N VAL A 35 11.18 -25.35 6.07
CA VAL A 35 10.04 -24.60 5.50
C VAL A 35 10.16 -24.49 3.99
N GLN A 36 11.35 -24.17 3.44
CA GLN A 36 11.57 -24.10 1.99
C GLN A 36 11.35 -25.45 1.31
N GLU A 37 11.84 -26.54 1.89
CA GLU A 37 11.63 -27.89 1.36
C GLU A 37 10.14 -28.23 1.30
N ARG A 38 9.40 -27.97 2.39
CA ARG A 38 7.96 -28.19 2.44
C ARG A 38 7.21 -27.34 1.41
N VAL A 39 7.54 -26.05 1.31
CA VAL A 39 6.89 -25.15 0.33
C VAL A 39 7.12 -25.63 -1.10
N LEU A 40 8.35 -26.04 -1.44
CA LEU A 40 8.65 -26.58 -2.77
C LEU A 40 7.87 -27.88 -3.03
N LEU A 41 7.82 -28.79 -2.06
CA LEU A 41 7.04 -30.03 -2.15
C LEU A 41 5.56 -29.74 -2.41
N GLU A 42 4.97 -28.80 -1.67
CA GLU A 42 3.56 -28.40 -1.83
C GLU A 42 3.30 -27.80 -3.22
N ILE A 43 4.18 -26.92 -3.71
CA ILE A 43 4.10 -26.33 -5.06
C ILE A 43 4.16 -27.42 -6.14
N LEU A 44 5.14 -28.32 -6.04
CA LEU A 44 5.32 -29.40 -7.01
C LEU A 44 4.15 -30.37 -7.00
N SER A 45 3.67 -30.75 -5.81
CA SER A 45 2.51 -31.63 -5.64
C SER A 45 1.24 -31.02 -6.23
N GLN A 46 0.98 -29.74 -5.96
CA GLN A 46 -0.18 -29.03 -6.53
C GLN A 46 -0.11 -28.96 -8.06
N ASN A 47 1.10 -28.77 -8.60
CA ASN A 47 1.29 -28.51 -10.02
C ASN A 47 1.73 -29.75 -10.80
N ALA A 48 1.68 -30.94 -10.20
CA ALA A 48 2.14 -32.20 -10.80
C ALA A 48 1.41 -32.56 -12.11
N CYS A 49 0.17 -32.08 -12.29
CA CYS A 49 -0.63 -32.28 -13.50
C CYS A 49 -0.36 -31.27 -14.62
N THR A 50 0.58 -30.34 -14.42
CA THR A 50 0.74 -29.21 -15.34
C THR A 50 1.52 -29.56 -16.59
N GLU A 51 1.16 -28.92 -17.71
CA GLU A 51 1.90 -29.07 -18.97
C GLU A 51 3.36 -28.62 -18.82
N TYR A 52 3.62 -27.58 -18.03
CA TYR A 52 4.97 -27.05 -17.83
C TYR A 52 5.89 -28.06 -17.13
N LEU A 53 5.47 -28.66 -16.01
CA LEU A 53 6.27 -29.68 -15.33
C LEU A 53 6.41 -30.95 -16.20
N THR A 54 5.33 -31.34 -16.89
CA THR A 54 5.35 -32.48 -17.82
C THR A 54 6.36 -32.28 -18.95
N ARG A 55 6.40 -31.08 -19.55
CA ARG A 55 7.36 -30.70 -20.61
C ARG A 55 8.81 -30.82 -20.15
N HIS A 56 9.07 -30.69 -18.86
CA HIS A 56 10.39 -30.83 -18.25
C HIS A 56 10.71 -32.23 -17.73
N GLY A 57 9.83 -33.23 -17.95
CA GLY A 57 10.08 -34.62 -17.54
C GLY A 57 9.72 -34.94 -16.09
N LEU A 58 9.02 -34.03 -15.41
CA LEU A 58 8.51 -34.22 -14.06
C LEU A 58 7.10 -34.83 -14.12
N VAL A 59 7.03 -36.16 -14.19
CA VAL A 59 5.79 -36.92 -14.35
C VAL A 59 5.70 -38.08 -13.36
N GLY A 60 4.49 -38.43 -12.93
CA GLY A 60 4.26 -39.52 -11.98
C GLY A 60 4.99 -39.29 -10.65
N ARG A 61 5.79 -40.27 -10.19
CA ARG A 61 6.48 -40.19 -8.90
C ARG A 61 7.54 -39.08 -8.82
N SER A 62 8.11 -38.65 -9.95
CA SER A 62 9.11 -37.56 -9.97
C SER A 62 8.47 -36.16 -9.93
N ALA A 63 7.15 -36.05 -10.12
CA ALA A 63 6.48 -34.75 -10.21
C ALA A 63 6.56 -33.94 -8.91
N ALA A 64 6.70 -34.60 -7.75
CA ALA A 64 6.87 -33.97 -6.44
C ALA A 64 8.33 -34.03 -5.91
N ASP A 65 9.30 -34.48 -6.72
CA ASP A 65 10.70 -34.61 -6.30
C ASP A 65 11.46 -33.29 -6.50
N ALA A 66 11.81 -32.64 -5.39
CA ALA A 66 12.58 -31.39 -5.37
C ALA A 66 13.96 -31.51 -6.05
N ASN A 67 14.63 -32.67 -5.93
CA ASN A 67 15.94 -32.89 -6.55
C ASN A 67 15.80 -33.13 -8.06
N ALA A 68 14.74 -33.82 -8.49
CA ALA A 68 14.42 -33.92 -9.91
C ALA A 68 14.12 -32.53 -10.50
N TYR A 69 13.33 -31.71 -9.80
CA TYR A 69 13.00 -30.35 -10.22
C TYR A 69 14.25 -29.50 -10.45
N ARG A 70 15.17 -29.46 -9.47
CA ARG A 70 16.43 -28.69 -9.57
C ARG A 70 17.29 -29.10 -10.77
N ARG A 71 17.27 -30.37 -11.16
CA ARG A 71 18.07 -30.89 -12.28
C ARG A 71 17.41 -30.65 -13.64
N GLN A 72 16.07 -30.70 -13.70
CA GLN A 72 15.33 -30.75 -14.96
C GLN A 72 14.74 -29.42 -15.41
N VAL A 73 14.38 -28.54 -14.47
CA VAL A 73 13.74 -27.27 -14.78
C VAL A 73 14.78 -26.15 -14.91
N PRO A 74 14.92 -25.53 -16.10
CA PRO A 74 15.93 -24.51 -16.33
C PRO A 74 15.58 -23.19 -15.67
N LEU A 75 16.60 -22.49 -15.16
CA LEU A 75 16.48 -21.10 -14.74
C LEU A 75 16.40 -20.21 -15.99
N SER A 76 15.18 -19.88 -16.44
CA SER A 76 15.01 -19.00 -17.61
C SER A 76 13.75 -18.13 -17.54
N PRO A 77 13.90 -16.81 -17.25
CA PRO A 77 12.76 -15.91 -17.05
C PRO A 77 11.96 -15.59 -18.32
N THR A 78 12.50 -15.84 -19.52
CA THR A 78 11.84 -15.50 -20.80
C THR A 78 11.07 -16.66 -21.44
N ARG A 79 11.24 -17.90 -20.97
CA ARG A 79 10.71 -19.10 -21.65
C ARG A 79 9.23 -19.38 -21.39
N ILE A 80 8.61 -18.69 -20.43
CA ILE A 80 7.20 -18.90 -20.04
C ILE A 80 6.22 -17.96 -20.74
N GLN A 81 6.71 -17.02 -21.58
CA GLN A 81 5.84 -16.08 -22.28
C GLN A 81 4.81 -16.77 -23.19
N PRO A 82 5.14 -17.83 -23.97
CA PRO A 82 4.14 -18.54 -24.77
C PRO A 82 3.01 -19.15 -23.92
N ASP A 83 3.36 -19.70 -22.75
CA ASP A 83 2.40 -20.29 -21.81
C ASP A 83 1.48 -19.20 -21.22
N ILE A 84 2.03 -18.04 -20.85
CA ILE A 84 1.26 -16.88 -20.37
C ILE A 84 0.29 -16.38 -21.44
N LEU A 85 0.71 -16.30 -22.71
CA LEU A 85 -0.14 -15.82 -23.80
C LEU A 85 -1.29 -16.78 -24.10
N ARG A 86 -1.08 -18.09 -24.01
CA ARG A 86 -2.16 -19.09 -24.12
C ARG A 86 -3.23 -18.87 -23.05
N ILE A 87 -2.82 -18.74 -21.79
CA ILE A 87 -3.73 -18.47 -20.67
C ILE A 87 -4.46 -17.13 -20.89
N ALA A 88 -3.73 -16.08 -21.28
CA ALA A 88 -4.31 -14.77 -21.55
C ALA A 88 -5.36 -14.80 -22.68
N ASN A 89 -5.19 -15.69 -23.67
CA ASN A 89 -6.12 -15.89 -24.77
C ASN A 89 -7.29 -16.85 -24.46
N GLY A 90 -7.37 -17.36 -23.22
CA GLY A 90 -8.51 -18.15 -22.75
C GLY A 90 -8.27 -19.65 -22.66
N ASP A 91 -7.03 -20.11 -22.81
CA ASP A 91 -6.69 -21.50 -22.51
C ASP A 91 -6.80 -21.76 -20.99
N THR A 92 -7.66 -22.71 -20.62
CA THR A 92 -7.97 -23.07 -19.23
C THR A 92 -7.35 -24.40 -18.83
N SER A 93 -6.56 -25.04 -19.69
CA SER A 93 -5.80 -26.24 -19.33
C SER A 93 -4.79 -25.92 -18.21
N PRO A 94 -4.36 -26.91 -17.41
CA PRO A 94 -3.39 -26.70 -16.35
C PRO A 94 -1.98 -26.47 -16.96
N ILE A 95 -1.71 -25.29 -17.51
CA ILE A 95 -0.44 -25.03 -18.18
C ILE A 95 0.68 -24.80 -17.15
N LEU A 96 0.46 -23.85 -16.23
CA LEU A 96 1.46 -23.44 -15.23
C LEU A 96 1.07 -23.78 -13.80
N SER A 97 -0.20 -24.05 -13.54
CA SER A 97 -0.75 -24.29 -12.20
C SER A 97 -1.82 -25.37 -12.24
N GLY A 98 -1.83 -26.24 -11.23
CA GLY A 98 -2.92 -27.20 -11.03
C GLY A 98 -4.21 -26.55 -10.52
N ARG A 99 -4.14 -25.28 -10.08
CA ARG A 99 -5.31 -24.44 -9.78
C ARG A 99 -5.58 -23.43 -10.91
N PRO A 100 -6.85 -23.07 -11.16
CA PRO A 100 -7.20 -22.06 -12.16
C PRO A 100 -6.52 -20.71 -11.90
N ILE A 101 -6.04 -20.07 -12.97
CA ILE A 101 -5.55 -18.69 -12.90
C ILE A 101 -6.75 -17.75 -12.79
N SER A 102 -6.79 -16.95 -11.72
CA SER A 102 -7.91 -16.05 -11.46
C SER A 102 -7.69 -14.64 -12.03
N GLU A 103 -6.44 -14.17 -12.09
CA GLU A 103 -6.08 -12.91 -12.72
C GLU A 103 -4.58 -12.85 -13.10
N PHE A 104 -4.23 -11.83 -13.87
CA PHE A 104 -2.85 -11.44 -14.14
C PHE A 104 -2.46 -10.20 -13.35
N LEU A 105 -1.42 -10.33 -12.54
CA LEU A 105 -0.81 -9.21 -11.85
C LEU A 105 0.20 -8.54 -12.78
N THR A 106 -0.03 -7.26 -13.10
CA THR A 106 0.85 -6.52 -14.01
C THR A 106 2.06 -5.97 -13.27
N SER A 107 3.25 -6.38 -13.68
CA SER A 107 4.51 -5.84 -13.16
C SER A 107 4.71 -4.40 -13.64
N SER A 108 5.53 -3.64 -12.90
CA SER A 108 6.13 -2.40 -13.42
C SER A 108 7.28 -2.66 -14.40
N GLY A 109 7.91 -3.83 -14.31
CA GLY A 109 8.90 -4.27 -15.29
C GLY A 109 8.22 -4.65 -16.61
N THR A 110 8.85 -4.27 -17.71
CA THR A 110 8.32 -4.48 -19.06
C THR A 110 9.14 -5.49 -19.87
N SER A 111 8.53 -6.04 -20.92
CA SER A 111 9.19 -6.82 -21.98
C SER A 111 8.61 -6.36 -23.31
N GLY A 112 9.43 -5.83 -24.20
CA GLY A 112 8.95 -5.25 -25.47
C GLY A 112 8.03 -4.03 -25.29
N GLY A 113 8.22 -3.23 -24.24
CA GLY A 113 7.40 -2.05 -23.94
C GLY A 113 6.13 -2.36 -23.12
N GLU A 114 5.68 -3.60 -23.12
CA GLU A 114 4.48 -4.04 -22.40
C GLU A 114 4.78 -4.54 -21.00
N ARG A 115 3.85 -4.30 -20.07
CA ARG A 115 3.96 -4.80 -18.68
C ARG A 115 3.91 -6.32 -18.66
N LYS A 116 4.79 -6.94 -17.87
CA LYS A 116 4.77 -8.41 -17.69
C LYS A 116 3.50 -8.83 -16.96
N LEU A 117 2.80 -9.82 -17.53
CA LEU A 117 1.63 -10.47 -16.95
C LEU A 117 2.08 -11.62 -16.05
N MET A 118 1.85 -11.51 -14.74
CA MET A 118 2.18 -12.56 -13.78
C MET A 118 0.90 -13.32 -13.38
N PRO A 119 0.71 -14.57 -13.82
CA PRO A 119 -0.48 -15.33 -13.46
C PRO A 119 -0.57 -15.53 -11.94
N SER A 120 -1.75 -15.31 -11.36
CA SER A 120 -2.02 -15.53 -9.94
C SER A 120 -3.22 -16.46 -9.79
N ILE A 121 -3.18 -17.27 -8.73
CA ILE A 121 -4.30 -18.07 -8.23
C ILE A 121 -4.91 -17.38 -7.01
N ASP A 122 -6.13 -17.75 -6.64
CA ASP A 122 -6.85 -17.10 -5.53
C ASP A 122 -6.14 -17.29 -4.17
N ASP A 123 -5.55 -18.46 -3.93
CA ASP A 123 -4.76 -18.78 -2.73
C ASP A 123 -3.62 -17.79 -2.46
N GLU A 124 -3.04 -17.18 -3.50
CA GLU A 124 -1.96 -16.21 -3.33
C GLU A 124 -2.45 -14.95 -2.61
N LEU A 125 -3.74 -14.64 -2.68
CA LEU A 125 -4.31 -13.50 -1.97
C LEU A 125 -4.28 -13.72 -0.45
N ASP A 126 -4.53 -14.95 0.01
CA ASP A 126 -4.47 -15.32 1.43
C ASP A 126 -3.03 -15.25 1.93
N ARG A 127 -2.07 -15.80 1.16
CA ARG A 127 -0.62 -15.71 1.46
C ARG A 127 -0.14 -14.26 1.55
N ARG A 128 -0.53 -13.40 0.60
CA ARG A 128 -0.21 -11.96 0.64
C ARG A 128 -0.82 -11.27 1.87
N THR A 129 -2.05 -11.64 2.23
CA THR A 129 -2.73 -11.05 3.40
C THR A 129 -2.05 -11.47 4.70
N LEU A 130 -1.60 -12.72 4.81
CA LEU A 130 -0.79 -13.18 5.94
C LEU A 130 0.47 -12.31 6.09
N PHE A 131 1.20 -12.06 4.99
CA PHE A 131 2.40 -11.22 5.02
C PHE A 131 2.12 -9.82 5.58
N TYR A 132 1.02 -9.16 5.17
CA TYR A 132 0.67 -7.84 5.71
C TYR A 132 0.37 -7.86 7.22
N LYS A 133 -0.21 -8.96 7.73
CA LYS A 133 -0.46 -9.12 9.18
C LYS A 133 0.83 -9.20 10.01
N LEU A 134 1.95 -9.58 9.42
CA LEU A 134 3.25 -9.66 10.11
C LEU A 134 3.81 -8.27 10.45
N MET A 135 3.42 -7.22 9.72
CA MET A 135 4.07 -5.91 9.81
C MET A 135 3.84 -5.20 11.16
N MET A 136 2.58 -5.09 11.60
CA MET A 136 2.25 -4.32 12.80
C MET A 136 2.78 -4.94 14.10
N PRO A 137 2.73 -6.28 14.29
CA PRO A 137 3.37 -6.93 15.44
C PRO A 137 4.86 -6.62 15.56
N VAL A 138 5.59 -6.60 14.44
CA VAL A 138 7.01 -6.26 14.41
C VAL A 138 7.22 -4.78 14.73
N ILE A 139 6.49 -3.86 14.07
CA ILE A 139 6.64 -2.42 14.30
C ILE A 139 6.34 -2.06 15.76
N ASN A 140 5.33 -2.69 16.36
CA ASN A 140 4.91 -2.43 17.73
C ASN A 140 5.98 -2.77 18.79
N GLN A 141 7.00 -3.58 18.46
CA GLN A 141 8.14 -3.78 19.35
C GLN A 141 9.01 -2.51 19.49
N PHE A 142 9.00 -1.64 18.49
CA PHE A 142 9.88 -0.48 18.40
C PHE A 142 9.16 0.86 18.53
N VAL A 143 7.89 0.91 18.11
CA VAL A 143 7.05 2.10 18.15
C VAL A 143 5.76 1.73 18.87
N PRO A 144 5.66 2.00 20.20
CA PRO A 144 4.47 1.67 20.97
C PRO A 144 3.31 2.60 20.58
N ASP A 145 2.11 2.25 21.06
CA ASP A 145 0.91 3.11 21.03
C ASP A 145 0.35 3.44 19.63
N LEU A 146 0.75 2.68 18.60
CA LEU A 146 0.19 2.85 17.25
C LEU A 146 -1.28 2.43 17.14
N ASP A 147 -1.77 1.64 18.09
CA ASP A 147 -3.18 1.27 18.28
C ASP A 147 -4.04 2.40 18.86
N LYS A 148 -3.43 3.41 19.48
CA LYS A 148 -4.14 4.54 20.11
C LYS A 148 -4.55 5.64 19.12
N GLY A 149 -4.30 5.45 17.82
CA GLY A 149 -4.55 6.45 16.80
C GLY A 149 -4.84 5.87 15.42
N LYS A 150 -4.64 6.70 14.40
CA LYS A 150 -4.94 6.40 13.01
C LYS A 150 -3.71 6.53 12.13
N ALA A 151 -3.75 5.80 11.03
CA ALA A 151 -2.75 5.80 10.00
C ALA A 151 -3.22 6.63 8.79
N MET A 152 -2.53 7.73 8.49
CA MET A 152 -2.76 8.50 7.26
C MET A 152 -1.93 7.90 6.12
N TYR A 153 -2.48 6.87 5.49
CA TYR A 153 -1.88 6.25 4.31
C TYR A 153 -2.62 6.64 3.04
N LEU A 154 -1.84 6.97 2.01
CA LEU A 154 -2.33 7.37 0.71
C LEU A 154 -2.21 6.21 -0.28
N TYR A 155 -3.33 5.55 -0.53
CA TYR A 155 -3.44 4.38 -1.39
C TYR A 155 -4.16 4.73 -2.69
N PHE A 156 -3.66 4.19 -3.80
CA PHE A 156 -4.21 4.51 -5.12
C PHE A 156 -4.36 3.23 -5.93
N VAL A 157 -5.57 3.00 -6.44
CA VAL A 157 -5.79 2.06 -7.54
C VAL A 157 -5.22 2.61 -8.84
N LYS A 158 -4.94 1.71 -9.77
CA LYS A 158 -4.51 2.00 -11.14
C LYS A 158 -5.49 1.37 -12.14
N SER A 159 -5.33 1.73 -13.41
CA SER A 159 -6.11 1.16 -14.51
C SER A 159 -6.01 -0.36 -14.53
N GLU A 160 -7.08 -0.98 -14.98
CA GLU A 160 -7.23 -2.42 -15.16
C GLU A 160 -7.63 -2.67 -16.61
N SER A 161 -7.21 -3.80 -17.15
CA SER A 161 -7.63 -4.28 -18.46
C SER A 161 -8.14 -5.72 -18.35
N LYS A 162 -8.73 -6.22 -19.44
CA LYS A 162 -9.05 -7.63 -19.61
C LYS A 162 -8.18 -8.21 -20.71
N THR A 163 -7.72 -9.44 -20.52
CA THR A 163 -7.07 -10.20 -21.59
C THR A 163 -8.12 -10.65 -22.62
N PRO A 164 -7.71 -11.11 -23.82
CA PRO A 164 -8.65 -11.63 -24.82
C PRO A 164 -9.53 -12.78 -24.30
N GLY A 165 -8.98 -13.63 -23.43
CA GLY A 165 -9.69 -14.70 -22.71
C GLY A 165 -10.57 -14.23 -21.55
N GLY A 166 -10.66 -12.93 -21.29
CA GLY A 166 -11.54 -12.34 -20.28
C GLY A 166 -10.98 -12.21 -18.87
N LEU A 167 -9.75 -12.70 -18.60
CA LEU A 167 -9.10 -12.56 -17.30
C LEU A 167 -8.73 -11.11 -17.01
N LEU A 168 -8.84 -10.68 -15.76
CA LEU A 168 -8.40 -9.34 -15.35
C LEU A 168 -6.87 -9.24 -15.38
N ALA A 169 -6.37 -8.11 -15.86
CA ALA A 169 -4.95 -7.76 -15.83
C ALA A 169 -4.76 -6.40 -15.13
N ARG A 170 -4.12 -6.39 -13.96
CA ARG A 170 -4.02 -5.19 -13.12
C ARG A 170 -2.84 -5.23 -12.15
N PRO A 171 -2.35 -4.09 -11.65
CA PRO A 171 -1.27 -4.10 -10.68
C PRO A 171 -1.68 -4.81 -9.38
N VAL A 172 -0.74 -5.50 -8.74
CA VAL A 172 -1.00 -6.28 -7.51
C VAL A 172 -1.68 -5.49 -6.39
N LEU A 173 -1.31 -4.22 -6.23
CA LEU A 173 -1.94 -3.36 -5.21
C LEU A 173 -3.38 -2.98 -5.58
N THR A 174 -3.68 -2.80 -6.87
CA THR A 174 -5.06 -2.59 -7.32
C THR A 174 -5.91 -3.82 -7.03
N SER A 175 -5.39 -5.02 -7.34
CA SER A 175 -6.03 -6.29 -6.99
C SER A 175 -6.30 -6.38 -5.49
N TYR A 176 -5.28 -6.11 -4.67
CA TYR A 176 -5.41 -6.16 -3.21
C TYR A 176 -6.44 -5.18 -2.66
N TYR A 177 -6.40 -3.89 -3.04
CA TYR A 177 -7.35 -2.89 -2.54
C TYR A 177 -8.80 -3.19 -2.94
N LYS A 178 -9.01 -3.84 -4.09
CA LYS A 178 -10.34 -4.27 -4.54
C LYS A 178 -10.79 -5.63 -3.99
N SER A 179 -9.93 -6.32 -3.25
CA SER A 179 -10.24 -7.63 -2.71
C SER A 179 -11.06 -7.54 -1.43
N ARG A 180 -11.79 -8.62 -1.10
CA ARG A 180 -12.48 -8.77 0.18
C ARG A 180 -11.56 -8.57 1.39
N HIS A 181 -10.29 -8.98 1.28
CA HIS A 181 -9.31 -8.85 2.36
C HIS A 181 -9.00 -7.40 2.73
N PHE A 182 -9.19 -6.45 1.80
CA PHE A 182 -9.03 -5.03 2.09
C PHE A 182 -10.37 -4.36 2.38
N ILE A 183 -11.42 -4.65 1.59
CA ILE A 183 -12.72 -3.98 1.70
C ILE A 183 -13.47 -4.42 2.96
N GLU A 184 -13.50 -5.72 3.22
CA GLU A 184 -14.25 -6.37 4.31
C GLU A 184 -13.30 -6.78 5.46
N ARG A 185 -12.16 -6.09 5.58
CA ARG A 185 -11.18 -6.39 6.63
C ARG A 185 -11.82 -6.27 8.02
N PRO A 186 -11.54 -7.20 8.94
CA PRO A 186 -12.01 -7.07 10.32
C PRO A 186 -11.40 -5.83 10.96
N TYR A 187 -12.03 -5.37 12.05
CA TYR A 187 -11.46 -4.30 12.85
C TYR A 187 -10.09 -4.74 13.40
N ASP A 188 -9.10 -3.86 13.25
CA ASP A 188 -7.75 -4.01 13.75
C ASP A 188 -7.30 -2.63 14.25
N ALA A 189 -7.06 -2.53 15.56
CA ALA A 189 -6.69 -1.28 16.22
C ALA A 189 -5.39 -0.69 15.64
N PHE A 190 -4.46 -1.52 15.16
CA PHE A 190 -3.21 -1.07 14.57
C PHE A 190 -3.36 -0.57 13.14
N ASN A 191 -4.48 -0.87 12.47
CA ASN A 191 -4.74 -0.57 11.06
C ASN A 191 -6.02 0.23 10.82
N VAL A 192 -6.31 1.18 11.71
CA VAL A 192 -7.37 2.19 11.51
C VAL A 192 -6.85 3.30 10.59
N TYR A 193 -7.31 3.34 9.35
CA TYR A 193 -6.87 4.33 8.36
C TYR A 193 -7.75 5.59 8.35
N THR A 194 -7.16 6.75 8.06
CA THR A 194 -7.93 7.99 7.81
C THR A 194 -8.68 7.96 6.49
N SER A 195 -8.14 7.23 5.51
CA SER A 195 -8.62 7.17 4.13
C SER A 195 -9.78 6.17 4.01
N PRO A 196 -10.98 6.62 3.62
CA PRO A 196 -12.11 5.74 3.40
C PRO A 196 -11.91 4.88 2.14
N THR A 197 -12.46 3.67 2.13
CA THR A 197 -12.24 2.68 1.06
C THR A 197 -12.67 3.22 -0.31
N GLU A 198 -13.76 3.96 -0.43
CA GLU A 198 -14.23 4.49 -1.72
C GLU A 198 -13.32 5.61 -2.25
N ALA A 199 -12.59 6.33 -1.39
CA ALA A 199 -11.57 7.28 -1.81
C ALA A 199 -10.34 6.56 -2.37
N VAL A 200 -9.93 5.45 -1.75
CA VAL A 200 -8.84 4.58 -2.24
C VAL A 200 -9.21 3.94 -3.59
N LEU A 201 -10.45 3.48 -3.72
CA LEU A 201 -10.97 2.82 -4.93
C LEU A 201 -11.40 3.78 -6.03
N CYS A 202 -11.28 5.09 -5.81
CA CYS A 202 -11.59 6.10 -6.81
C CYS A 202 -10.59 6.04 -7.97
N VAL A 203 -11.10 5.80 -9.18
CA VAL A 203 -10.31 5.72 -10.42
C VAL A 203 -9.72 7.07 -10.81
N ASP A 204 -10.42 8.17 -10.50
CA ASP A 204 -9.90 9.52 -10.70
C ASP A 204 -8.86 9.85 -9.64
N SER A 205 -7.58 9.81 -10.04
CA SER A 205 -6.45 10.06 -9.15
C SER A 205 -6.48 11.43 -8.46
N TYR A 206 -7.04 12.47 -9.09
CA TYR A 206 -7.18 13.79 -8.47
C TYR A 206 -8.20 13.73 -7.34
N GLN A 207 -9.35 13.10 -7.58
CA GLN A 207 -10.41 12.96 -6.56
C GLN A 207 -9.98 12.06 -5.41
N SER A 208 -9.31 10.95 -5.74
CA SER A 208 -8.74 10.03 -4.75
C SER A 208 -7.76 10.77 -3.84
N MET A 209 -6.79 11.50 -4.41
CA MET A 209 -5.80 12.27 -3.65
C MET A 209 -6.47 13.33 -2.78
N TYR A 210 -7.38 14.13 -3.37
CA TYR A 210 -8.07 15.19 -2.66
C TYR A 210 -8.88 14.67 -1.47
N ALA A 211 -9.66 13.61 -1.67
CA ALA A 211 -10.51 13.03 -0.63
C ALA A 211 -9.69 12.42 0.51
N GLN A 212 -8.62 11.66 0.19
CA GLN A 212 -7.75 11.07 1.21
C GLN A 212 -7.03 12.14 2.04
N LEU A 213 -6.48 13.18 1.39
CA LEU A 213 -5.86 14.31 2.10
C LEU A 213 -6.87 15.06 2.96
N LEU A 214 -8.08 15.32 2.46
CA LEU A 214 -9.14 15.97 3.23
C LEU A 214 -9.49 15.17 4.50
N CYS A 215 -9.68 13.85 4.38
CA CYS A 215 -9.96 12.99 5.52
C CYS A 215 -8.79 12.93 6.51
N GLY A 216 -7.55 12.87 6.02
CA GLY A 216 -6.35 12.90 6.86
C GLY A 216 -6.22 14.21 7.65
N LEU A 217 -6.39 15.35 6.98
CA LEU A 217 -6.33 16.67 7.61
C LEU A 217 -7.47 16.89 8.62
N ALA A 218 -8.67 16.41 8.33
CA ALA A 218 -9.82 16.52 9.24
C ALA A 218 -9.63 15.69 10.52
N GLN A 219 -8.84 14.62 10.46
CA GLN A 219 -8.57 13.70 11.57
C GLN A 219 -7.13 13.84 12.11
N ASN A 220 -6.46 14.97 11.83
CA ASN A 220 -5.02 15.12 12.08
C ASN A 220 -4.61 14.87 13.54
N SER A 221 -5.50 15.16 14.51
CA SER A 221 -5.25 14.97 15.93
C SER A 221 -5.09 13.50 16.32
N ASP A 222 -5.67 12.60 15.51
CA ASP A 222 -5.64 11.16 15.76
C ASP A 222 -4.50 10.49 14.99
N VAL A 223 -3.77 11.20 14.12
CA VAL A 223 -2.78 10.59 13.21
C VAL A 223 -1.47 10.32 13.94
N VAL A 224 -1.12 9.04 14.06
CA VAL A 224 0.13 8.58 14.71
C VAL A 224 1.19 8.12 13.69
N ARG A 225 0.79 7.85 12.45
CA ARG A 225 1.70 7.49 11.36
C ARG A 225 1.19 7.95 10.00
N VAL A 226 2.12 8.35 9.13
CA VAL A 226 1.85 8.82 7.77
C VAL A 226 2.61 7.97 6.75
N GLY A 227 2.04 7.76 5.57
CA GLY A 227 2.77 7.01 4.55
C GLY A 227 2.09 6.87 3.20
N ALA A 228 2.83 6.27 2.30
CA ALA A 228 2.36 5.72 1.03
C ALA A 228 3.23 4.49 0.72
N VAL A 229 2.82 3.68 -0.25
CA VAL A 229 3.59 2.49 -0.67
C VAL A 229 5.02 2.86 -1.10
N PHE A 230 5.16 3.97 -1.82
CA PHE A 230 6.46 4.49 -2.25
C PHE A 230 6.63 5.92 -1.76
N ALA A 231 7.88 6.28 -1.42
CA ALA A 231 8.25 7.65 -1.06
C ALA A 231 7.78 8.66 -2.12
N SER A 232 7.95 8.35 -3.41
CA SER A 232 7.48 9.21 -4.51
C SER A 232 5.97 9.48 -4.49
N GLY A 233 5.17 8.53 -4.00
CA GLY A 233 3.73 8.72 -3.80
C GLY A 233 3.43 9.74 -2.70
N PHE A 234 4.16 9.64 -1.59
CA PHE A 234 4.01 10.57 -0.47
C PHE A 234 4.48 11.99 -0.84
N ILE A 235 5.61 12.13 -1.54
CA ILE A 235 6.08 13.43 -2.03
C ILE A 235 5.08 14.09 -3.00
N ARG A 236 4.43 13.30 -3.87
CA ARG A 236 3.36 13.82 -4.74
C ARG A 236 2.18 14.35 -3.94
N ALA A 237 1.84 13.72 -2.82
CA ALA A 237 0.77 14.20 -1.95
C ALA A 237 1.13 15.50 -1.24
N ILE A 238 2.39 15.65 -0.80
CA ILE A 238 2.89 16.91 -0.24
C ILE A 238 2.81 18.04 -1.28
N LYS A 239 3.27 17.80 -2.52
CA LYS A 239 3.13 18.77 -3.63
C LYS A 239 1.66 19.09 -3.95
N PHE A 240 0.78 18.10 -3.86
CA PHE A 240 -0.65 18.31 -4.04
C PHE A 240 -1.22 19.22 -2.94
N LEU A 241 -0.83 18.99 -1.69
CA LEU A 241 -1.22 19.81 -0.56
C LEU A 241 -0.72 21.26 -0.73
N GLU A 242 0.55 21.46 -1.09
CA GLU A 242 1.14 22.78 -1.37
C GLU A 242 0.29 23.58 -2.38
N LYS A 243 -0.21 22.92 -3.43
CA LYS A 243 -1.03 23.55 -4.46
C LYS A 243 -2.50 23.77 -4.05
N HIS A 244 -3.06 22.91 -3.20
CA HIS A 244 -4.50 22.83 -2.96
C HIS A 244 -4.93 23.13 -1.51
N TRP A 245 -4.01 23.46 -0.61
CA TRP A 245 -4.31 23.74 0.79
C TRP A 245 -5.38 24.81 1.02
N PRO A 246 -5.48 25.94 0.26
CA PRO A 246 -6.49 26.95 0.55
C PRO A 246 -7.91 26.39 0.37
N ARG A 247 -8.05 25.50 -0.62
CA ARG A 247 -9.29 24.82 -0.94
C ARG A 247 -9.63 23.78 0.13
N LEU A 248 -8.67 22.96 0.53
CA LEU A 248 -8.84 21.96 1.59
C LEU A 248 -9.24 22.63 2.92
N CYS A 249 -8.55 23.71 3.32
CA CYS A 249 -8.89 24.46 4.52
C CYS A 249 -10.28 25.08 4.46
N ARG A 250 -10.72 25.59 3.29
CA ARG A 250 -12.08 26.10 3.12
C ARG A 250 -13.12 25.00 3.29
N ASP A 251 -12.90 23.84 2.67
CA ASP A 251 -13.84 22.72 2.74
C ASP A 251 -13.92 22.18 4.19
N ILE A 252 -12.80 22.11 4.93
CA ILE A 252 -12.78 21.79 6.36
C ILE A 252 -13.53 22.84 7.17
N ARG A 253 -13.28 24.13 6.96
CA ARG A 253 -13.92 25.21 7.74
C ARG A 253 -15.44 25.26 7.54
N THR A 254 -15.90 24.95 6.33
CA THR A 254 -17.33 25.04 5.97
C THR A 254 -18.09 23.74 6.18
N GLY A 255 -17.40 22.63 6.47
CA GLY A 255 -18.02 21.29 6.54
C GLY A 255 -18.69 20.87 5.23
N ARG A 256 -18.32 21.48 4.10
CA ARG A 256 -18.94 21.23 2.80
C ARG A 256 -17.87 21.04 1.74
N SER A 257 -17.80 19.83 1.17
CA SER A 257 -17.11 19.62 -0.11
C SER A 257 -17.87 20.39 -1.19
N THR A 258 -17.28 21.48 -1.70
CA THR A 258 -17.89 22.40 -2.68
C THR A 258 -18.70 21.71 -3.79
N ARG A 259 -19.99 22.08 -3.93
CA ARG A 259 -21.03 21.46 -4.81
C ARG A 259 -20.74 21.55 -6.33
N ARG A 260 -19.73 22.33 -6.74
CA ARG A 260 -19.57 22.80 -8.13
C ARG A 260 -18.39 22.22 -8.91
N SER A 261 -17.69 21.19 -8.41
CA SER A 261 -16.65 20.51 -9.18
C SER A 261 -16.82 18.98 -9.20
N PRO A 262 -16.31 18.31 -10.26
CA PRO A 262 -16.35 16.84 -10.41
C PRO A 262 -15.80 16.07 -9.21
N THR A 263 -14.96 16.73 -8.42
CA THR A 263 -14.26 16.25 -7.21
C THR A 263 -15.12 15.82 -6.04
N SER A 264 -16.45 15.97 -6.14
CA SER A 264 -17.36 15.79 -5.03
C SER A 264 -17.97 14.39 -4.95
N ARG A 265 -17.87 13.52 -5.97
CA ARG A 265 -18.65 12.27 -5.95
C ARG A 265 -18.08 11.21 -5.00
N CYS A 266 -16.76 11.01 -4.97
CA CYS A 266 -16.12 10.07 -4.04
C CYS A 266 -16.04 10.62 -2.61
N ALA A 267 -15.62 11.89 -2.43
CA ALA A 267 -15.62 12.54 -1.11
C ALA A 267 -17.01 12.53 -0.42
N ARG A 268 -18.10 12.63 -1.20
CA ARG A 268 -19.47 12.52 -0.65
C ARG A 268 -19.86 11.10 -0.28
N ARG A 269 -19.58 10.11 -1.15
CA ARG A 269 -19.90 8.69 -0.88
C ARG A 269 -19.10 8.13 0.29
N SER A 270 -17.87 8.57 0.44
CA SER A 270 -16.97 8.18 1.52
C SER A 270 -17.25 8.80 2.89
N GLY A 271 -18.33 9.58 3.04
CA GLY A 271 -18.63 10.25 4.31
C GLY A 271 -17.59 11.28 4.75
N ALA A 272 -16.66 11.71 3.87
CA ALA A 272 -15.69 12.77 4.17
C ALA A 272 -16.39 14.10 4.50
N CYS A 273 -17.63 14.28 4.04
CA CYS A 273 -18.51 15.39 4.41
C CYS A 273 -19.10 15.28 5.83
N CYS A 274 -19.04 14.12 6.49
CA CYS A 274 -19.73 13.82 7.75
C CYS A 274 -18.78 13.61 8.93
N VAL A 275 -17.45 13.73 8.74
CA VAL A 275 -16.51 13.69 9.86
C VAL A 275 -16.81 14.89 10.77
N PRO A 276 -17.12 14.69 12.07
CA PRO A 276 -17.38 15.80 12.99
C PRO A 276 -16.13 16.67 13.10
N ILE A 277 -16.17 17.87 12.51
CA ILE A 277 -15.07 18.82 12.55
C ILE A 277 -15.01 19.42 13.95
N ARG A 278 -14.02 19.03 14.75
CA ARG A 278 -13.65 19.82 15.94
C ARG A 278 -13.05 21.14 15.46
N ARG A 279 -13.59 22.26 15.93
CA ARG A 279 -13.03 23.59 15.64
C ARG A 279 -11.59 23.62 16.16
N TRP A 280 -10.66 24.00 15.29
CA TRP A 280 -9.30 24.32 15.71
C TRP A 280 -9.36 25.41 16.78
N PRO A 281 -8.55 25.33 17.87
CA PRO A 281 -8.39 26.46 18.77
C PRO A 281 -7.92 27.65 17.95
N THR A 282 -8.72 28.72 17.94
CA THR A 282 -8.26 30.00 17.40
C THR A 282 -7.05 30.42 18.22
N ALA A 283 -5.90 30.60 17.56
CA ALA A 283 -4.75 31.22 18.19
C ALA A 283 -5.20 32.57 18.77
N SER A 284 -5.21 32.67 20.10
CA SER A 284 -5.43 33.93 20.78
C SER A 284 -4.25 34.84 20.45
N SER A 285 -4.51 35.87 19.65
CA SER A 285 -3.56 36.96 19.44
C SER A 285 -3.16 37.53 20.81
N PRO A 286 -1.87 37.68 21.12
CA PRO A 286 -1.48 38.38 22.34
C PRO A 286 -1.93 39.84 22.22
N SER A 287 -2.74 40.28 23.17
CA SER A 287 -3.10 41.67 23.37
C SER A 287 -1.85 42.54 23.42
N ALA A 288 -1.80 43.57 22.59
CA ALA A 288 -0.73 44.56 22.56
C ALA A 288 -0.67 45.31 23.91
N GLY A 289 0.19 44.83 24.80
CA GLY A 289 0.64 45.56 25.99
C GLY A 289 1.70 46.59 25.57
N SER A 290 1.29 47.86 25.50
CA SER A 290 2.18 49.00 25.34
C SER A 290 3.21 49.05 26.47
N SER A 291 4.49 48.79 26.15
CA SER A 291 5.61 49.29 26.97
C SER A 291 6.59 50.02 26.06
N ARG A 292 6.65 51.35 26.25
CA ARG A 292 7.61 52.24 25.62
C ARG A 292 9.00 52.00 26.24
N GLY A 293 9.91 51.41 25.48
CA GLY A 293 11.34 51.41 25.77
C GLY A 293 12.09 52.17 24.70
N LYS A 294 12.64 53.33 25.06
CA LYS A 294 13.51 54.17 24.21
C LYS A 294 14.81 53.43 23.91
N GLY A 295 15.18 53.34 22.64
CA GLY A 295 16.50 52.93 22.17
C GLY A 295 16.79 53.59 20.84
N SER A 296 17.62 54.63 20.88
CA SER A 296 18.08 55.46 19.75
C SER A 296 19.36 54.92 19.13
N PHE A 297 19.48 54.99 17.79
CA PHE A 297 20.63 55.38 16.93
C PHE A 297 20.54 54.75 15.51
N PRO A 298 21.22 55.30 14.47
CA PRO A 298 20.55 55.77 13.25
C PRO A 298 21.08 55.09 11.96
N GLY A 299 20.53 55.46 10.79
CA GLY A 299 21.26 55.34 9.52
C GLY A 299 20.44 54.86 8.32
N SER A 300 19.95 55.84 7.55
CA SER A 300 19.50 55.78 6.15
C SER A 300 20.49 55.05 5.22
N GLY A 301 20.09 54.06 4.42
CA GLY A 301 19.52 54.18 3.06
C GLY A 301 20.36 53.37 2.05
N PRO A 302 20.05 53.32 0.75
CA PRO A 302 18.82 52.87 0.10
C PRO A 302 19.02 51.60 -0.79
N THR A 303 17.94 50.90 -1.12
CA THR A 303 17.83 49.97 -2.26
C THR A 303 17.62 50.74 -3.57
N PRO A 304 18.19 50.28 -4.70
CA PRO A 304 17.39 49.59 -5.75
C PRO A 304 18.24 48.48 -6.44
N SER A 305 17.87 47.64 -7.41
CA SER A 305 16.69 47.35 -8.24
C SER A 305 16.94 46.00 -8.96
N SER A 306 15.85 45.34 -9.32
CA SER A 306 15.65 44.31 -10.37
C SER A 306 16.63 44.23 -11.57
N SER A 307 17.01 43.01 -11.96
CA SER A 307 16.96 42.45 -13.34
C SER A 307 17.39 40.96 -13.33
N THR A 308 16.54 40.02 -13.75
CA THR A 308 16.45 39.36 -15.09
C THR A 308 17.59 38.36 -15.39
N SER A 309 17.24 37.23 -16.04
CA SER A 309 18.04 36.07 -16.56
C SER A 309 17.89 34.83 -15.67
N LEU A 310 17.58 33.61 -16.13
CA LEU A 310 17.47 32.95 -17.44
C LEU A 310 16.49 31.77 -17.29
#